data_AF-A0A430G1I1-F1
#
_entry.id   AF-A0A430G1I1-F1
#
_cell.length_a   1.000
_cell.length_b   1.000
_cell.length_c   1.000
_cell.angle_alpha   90.00
_cell.angle_beta   90.00
_cell.angle_gamma   90.00
#
_symmetry.space_group_name_H-M   'P 1'
#
loop_
_entity.id
_entity.type
_entity.pdbx_description
1 polymer ?
#
loop_
_entity_poly.entity_id
_entity_poly.type
_entity_poly.pdbx_seq_one_letter_code
_entity_poly.pdbx_strand_id
1 'polypeptide(L)'
;MTDLDRDIATDETERLIASNKVEGTSVFDAQGEKLGTIYNFMVNKDSGQVEYAVLQFGGLFGLGADYYPLPWEKLSYDVDEGGYVVDIDKEALEDAPRYGDDTEPAYDRAYGEQVYGHYGLTYPAA
;
A
#
# COMPACT_ATOMS: atom_id res chain seq x y z
N MET A 1 7.72 30.80 -21.61
CA MET A 1 6.41 30.12 -21.47
C MET A 1 6.76 28.65 -21.41
N THR A 2 6.89 28.12 -20.19
CA THR A 2 7.59 26.87 -19.89
C THR A 2 6.70 25.66 -20.11
N ASP A 3 7.21 24.67 -20.83
CA ASP A 3 6.63 23.35 -21.08
C ASP A 3 6.60 22.46 -19.82
N LEU A 4 6.00 22.94 -18.73
CA LEU A 4 5.85 22.17 -17.47
C LEU A 4 4.38 21.97 -17.05
N ASP A 5 3.42 22.59 -17.75
CA ASP A 5 2.01 22.54 -17.38
C ASP A 5 1.22 21.40 -18.08
N ARG A 6 1.87 20.50 -18.84
CA ARG A 6 1.16 19.48 -19.65
C ARG A 6 1.22 18.03 -19.13
N ASP A 7 2.06 17.71 -18.16
CA ASP A 7 2.23 16.33 -17.67
C ASP A 7 1.45 16.01 -16.38
N ILE A 8 0.67 16.94 -15.83
CA ILE A 8 -0.06 16.71 -14.58
C ILE A 8 -1.53 16.27 -14.80
N ALA A 9 -2.10 16.40 -16.01
CA ALA A 9 -3.56 16.35 -16.20
C ALA A 9 -4.12 15.16 -17.00
N THR A 10 -3.38 14.06 -17.23
CA THR A 10 -3.90 12.90 -17.99
C THR A 10 -3.93 11.58 -17.20
N ASP A 11 -3.22 11.49 -16.06
CA ASP A 11 -2.96 10.22 -15.37
C ASP A 11 -3.76 10.04 -14.06
N GLU A 12 -4.58 11.03 -13.70
CA GLU A 12 -5.44 11.01 -12.52
C GLU A 12 -6.84 11.50 -12.91
N THR A 13 -7.85 10.73 -12.53
CA THR A 13 -9.25 11.15 -12.60
C THR A 13 -9.84 11.15 -11.20
N GLU A 14 -11.03 11.71 -11.04
CA GLU A 14 -11.77 11.68 -9.77
C GLU A 14 -11.89 10.27 -9.16
N ARG A 15 -11.81 9.19 -9.96
CA ARG A 15 -11.98 7.81 -9.47
C ARG A 15 -10.81 6.88 -9.74
N LEU A 16 -9.80 7.30 -10.50
CA LEU A 16 -8.74 6.42 -10.99
C LEU A 16 -7.40 7.12 -10.80
N ILE A 17 -6.48 6.39 -10.17
CA ILE A 17 -5.09 6.77 -10.02
C ILE A 17 -4.25 5.82 -10.89
N ALA A 18 -3.36 6.37 -11.70
CA ALA A 18 -2.45 5.55 -12.49
C ALA A 18 -1.48 4.77 -11.59
N SER A 19 -1.12 3.57 -12.01
CA SER A 19 -0.21 2.66 -11.29
C SER A 19 1.09 3.33 -10.84
N ASN A 20 1.68 4.14 -11.71
CA ASN A 20 2.93 4.86 -11.48
C ASN A 20 2.80 6.05 -10.51
N LYS A 21 1.57 6.45 -10.15
CA LYS A 21 1.29 7.47 -9.11
C LYS A 21 0.99 6.86 -7.75
N VAL A 22 0.49 5.62 -7.70
CA VAL A 22 0.26 4.93 -6.42
C VAL A 22 1.59 4.62 -5.73
N GLU A 23 2.59 4.14 -6.47
CA GLU A 23 3.94 3.95 -5.94
C GLU A 23 4.52 5.29 -5.45
N GLY A 24 5.06 5.29 -4.23
CA GLY A 24 5.55 6.50 -3.55
C GLY A 24 4.48 7.35 -2.87
N THR A 25 3.18 7.04 -3.04
CA THR A 25 2.11 7.73 -2.31
C THR A 25 2.27 7.52 -0.80
N SER A 26 2.14 8.59 -0.01
CA SER A 26 2.26 8.50 1.45
C SER A 26 1.08 7.74 2.06
N VAL A 27 1.37 6.96 3.09
CA VAL A 27 0.35 6.30 3.92
C VAL A 27 0.40 6.90 5.33
N PHE A 28 -0.76 7.23 5.85
CA PHE A 28 -0.97 7.83 7.16
C PHE A 28 -1.88 6.96 8.03
N ASP A 29 -1.74 7.05 9.34
CA ASP A 29 -2.72 6.51 10.27
C ASP A 29 -3.92 7.47 10.46
N ALA A 30 -4.89 7.04 11.28
CA ALA A 30 -6.09 7.82 11.59
C ALA A 30 -5.81 9.11 12.41
N GLN A 31 -4.58 9.30 12.92
CA GLN A 31 -4.15 10.51 13.62
C GLN A 31 -3.38 11.48 12.70
N GLY A 32 -3.15 11.08 11.45
CA GLY A 32 -2.39 11.85 10.46
C GLY A 32 -0.87 11.68 10.58
N GLU A 33 -0.39 10.70 11.35
CA GLU A 33 1.04 10.40 11.38
C GLU A 33 1.42 9.56 10.16
N LYS A 34 2.52 9.94 9.50
CA LYS A 34 3.00 9.20 8.32
C LYS A 34 3.62 7.86 8.74
N LEU A 35 3.04 6.78 8.24
CA LEU A 35 3.54 5.42 8.42
C LEU A 35 4.64 5.11 7.40
N GLY A 36 4.47 5.50 6.14
CA GLY A 36 5.43 5.16 5.09
C GLY A 36 4.96 5.57 3.71
N THR A 37 5.35 4.80 2.69
CA THR A 37 4.91 5.01 1.31
C THR A 37 4.53 3.68 0.66
N ILE A 38 3.61 3.71 -0.30
CA ILE A 38 3.31 2.52 -1.10
C ILE A 38 4.53 2.16 -1.95
N TYR A 39 5.01 0.93 -1.84
CA TYR A 39 6.06 0.37 -2.69
C TYR A 39 5.48 -0.06 -4.04
N ASN A 40 4.47 -0.93 -3.99
CA ASN A 40 3.72 -1.44 -5.14
C ASN A 40 2.35 -1.96 -4.66
N PHE A 41 1.55 -2.47 -5.60
CA PHE A 41 0.32 -3.17 -5.30
C PHE A 41 0.28 -4.50 -6.05
N MET A 42 -0.32 -5.49 -5.40
CA MET A 42 -0.36 -6.86 -5.87
C MET A 42 -1.73 -7.13 -6.46
N VAL A 43 -1.76 -7.48 -7.74
CA VAL A 43 -2.99 -7.74 -8.49
C VAL A 43 -3.17 -9.24 -8.68
N ASN A 44 -4.35 -9.73 -8.32
CA ASN A 44 -4.76 -11.09 -8.65
C ASN A 44 -4.83 -11.23 -10.17
N LYS A 45 -4.07 -12.17 -10.74
CA LYS A 45 -3.95 -12.33 -12.19
C LYS A 45 -5.22 -12.87 -12.84
N ASP A 46 -6.05 -13.60 -12.10
CA ASP A 46 -7.26 -14.23 -12.60
C ASP A 46 -8.47 -13.29 -12.50
N SER A 47 -8.66 -12.64 -11.34
CA SER A 47 -9.80 -11.74 -11.11
C SER A 47 -9.53 -10.29 -11.56
N GLY A 48 -8.26 -9.90 -11.69
CA GLY A 48 -7.84 -8.53 -11.99
C GLY A 48 -8.00 -7.55 -10.83
N GLN A 49 -8.34 -8.02 -9.63
CA GLN A 49 -8.52 -7.18 -8.45
C GLN A 49 -7.20 -6.93 -7.73
N VAL A 50 -7.04 -5.74 -7.16
CA VAL A 50 -5.91 -5.44 -6.28
C VAL A 50 -6.15 -6.11 -4.94
N GLU A 51 -5.30 -7.06 -4.55
CA GLU A 51 -5.41 -7.76 -3.27
C GLU A 51 -4.66 -7.03 -2.15
N TYR A 52 -3.49 -6.45 -2.48
CA TYR A 52 -2.63 -5.80 -1.49
C TYR A 52 -2.08 -4.47 -2.00
N ALA A 53 -1.97 -3.50 -1.12
CA ALA A 53 -1.00 -2.42 -1.23
C ALA A 53 0.18 -2.75 -0.31
N VAL A 54 1.42 -2.72 -0.81
CA VAL A 54 2.60 -3.01 0.00
C VAL A 54 3.13 -1.69 0.55
N LEU A 55 3.01 -1.50 1.86
CA LEU A 55 3.58 -0.37 2.57
C LEU A 55 5.08 -0.60 2.81
N GLN A 56 5.91 0.32 2.35
CA GLN A 56 7.32 0.39 2.70
C GLN A 56 7.51 1.29 3.91
N PHE A 57 8.12 0.74 4.95
CA PHE A 57 8.56 1.46 6.14
C PHE A 57 10.09 1.53 6.18
N GLY A 58 10.64 2.73 6.42
CA GLY A 58 12.09 2.97 6.41
C GLY A 58 12.64 3.20 5.00
N GLY A 59 13.95 3.01 4.81
CA GLY A 59 14.56 3.01 3.47
C GLY A 59 15.18 4.33 2.95
N LEU A 60 15.20 5.43 3.72
CA LEU A 60 16.02 6.60 3.39
C LEU A 60 17.05 6.81 4.50
N PHE A 61 18.34 6.66 4.17
CA PHE A 61 19.52 6.76 5.06
C PHE A 61 20.03 5.49 5.77
N GLY A 62 19.75 4.31 5.21
CA GLY A 62 20.65 3.15 5.30
C GLY A 62 20.46 2.24 6.52
N LEU A 63 19.56 1.27 6.36
CA LEU A 63 19.84 -0.19 6.39
C LEU A 63 18.50 -0.93 6.31
N GLY A 64 18.21 -1.52 5.15
CA GLY A 64 17.00 -2.31 4.88
C GLY A 64 15.71 -1.49 4.79
N ALA A 65 14.73 -2.03 4.08
CA ALA A 65 13.35 -1.64 4.16
C ALA A 65 12.50 -2.82 4.66
N ASP A 66 11.49 -2.52 5.46
CA ASP A 66 10.46 -3.49 5.82
C ASP A 66 9.21 -3.22 4.96
N TYR A 67 8.64 -4.30 4.44
CA TYR A 67 7.47 -4.28 3.56
C TYR A 67 6.31 -4.95 4.27
N TYR A 68 5.19 -4.24 4.34
CA TYR A 68 3.96 -4.64 5.03
C TYR A 68 2.82 -4.72 4.01
N PRO A 69 2.42 -5.92 3.59
CA PRO A 69 1.23 -6.08 2.76
C PRO A 69 -0.03 -5.70 3.53
N LEU A 70 -0.75 -4.70 3.02
CA LEU A 70 -2.03 -4.25 3.54
C LEU A 70 -3.13 -4.69 2.57
N PRO A 71 -4.20 -5.36 3.04
CA PRO A 71 -5.38 -5.61 2.22
C PRO A 71 -5.88 -4.31 1.61
N TRP A 72 -6.10 -4.28 0.30
CA TRP A 72 -6.48 -3.05 -0.42
C TRP A 72 -7.70 -2.35 0.20
N GLU A 73 -8.65 -3.14 0.70
CA GLU A 73 -9.87 -2.64 1.35
C GLU A 73 -9.67 -1.88 2.67
N LYS A 74 -8.45 -1.91 3.24
CA LYS A 74 -8.10 -1.12 4.43
C LYS A 74 -7.62 0.30 4.10
N LEU A 75 -7.31 0.59 2.84
CA LEU A 75 -6.84 1.90 2.42
C LEU A 75 -8.01 2.78 1.99
N SER A 76 -8.04 4.01 2.51
CA SER A 76 -8.93 5.07 2.04
C SER A 76 -8.07 6.21 1.49
N TYR A 77 -8.37 6.70 0.30
CA TYR A 77 -7.65 7.87 -0.23
C TYR A 77 -8.23 9.15 0.38
N ASP A 78 -7.37 9.93 1.04
CA ASP A 78 -7.69 11.25 1.54
C ASP A 78 -7.14 12.31 0.58
N VAL A 79 -8.05 13.07 -0.02
CA VAL A 79 -7.73 14.11 -1.01
C VAL A 79 -7.04 15.31 -0.38
N ASP A 80 -7.36 15.62 0.89
CA ASP A 80 -6.78 16.76 1.60
C ASP A 80 -5.32 16.47 2.00
N GLU A 81 -5.03 15.22 2.39
CA GLU A 81 -3.66 14.75 2.66
C GLU A 81 -2.87 14.34 1.40
N GLY A 82 -3.57 14.13 0.28
CA GLY A 82 -2.98 13.66 -0.98
C GLY A 82 -2.35 12.26 -0.84
N GLY A 83 -2.90 11.42 0.04
CA GLY A 83 -2.34 10.12 0.39
C GLY A 83 -3.39 9.13 0.87
N TYR A 84 -2.95 7.91 1.20
CA TYR A 84 -3.83 6.90 1.77
C TYR A 84 -3.83 6.99 3.28
N VAL A 85 -5.01 6.84 3.88
CA VAL A 85 -5.21 6.70 5.32
C VAL A 85 -5.62 5.26 5.59
N VAL A 86 -5.02 4.68 6.64
CA VAL A 86 -5.40 3.36 7.15
C VAL A 86 -5.86 3.47 8.61
N ASP A 87 -6.97 2.82 8.92
CA ASP A 87 -7.49 2.71 10.29
C ASP A 87 -6.81 1.53 11.01
N ILE A 88 -5.49 1.66 11.19
CA ILE A 88 -4.64 0.66 11.83
C ILE A 88 -3.71 1.42 12.77
N ASP A 89 -3.75 1.09 14.07
CA ASP A 89 -2.83 1.65 15.06
C ASP A 89 -1.39 1.19 14.77
N LYS A 90 -0.41 2.02 15.12
CA LYS A 90 1.00 1.71 14.90
C LYS A 90 1.44 0.39 15.54
N GLU A 91 0.93 0.05 16.73
CA GLU A 91 1.21 -1.24 17.36
C GLU A 91 0.72 -2.43 16.50
N ALA A 92 -0.42 -2.29 15.84
CA ALA A 92 -0.94 -3.33 14.94
C ALA A 92 -0.09 -3.47 13.67
N LEU A 93 0.62 -2.41 13.26
CA LEU A 93 1.60 -2.49 12.17
C LEU A 93 2.90 -3.17 12.63
N GLU A 94 3.34 -2.98 13.88
CA GLU A 94 4.56 -3.60 14.41
C GLU A 94 4.47 -5.14 14.46
N ASP A 95 3.30 -5.68 14.77
CA ASP A 95 3.03 -7.13 14.80
C ASP A 95 2.54 -7.69 13.46
N ALA A 96 2.40 -6.85 12.42
CA ALA A 96 1.89 -7.27 11.13
C ALA A 96 2.85 -8.20 10.38
N PRO A 97 2.33 -9.12 9.55
CA PRO A 97 3.15 -9.88 8.63
C PRO A 97 3.98 -8.94 7.74
N ARG A 98 5.30 -9.12 7.76
CA ARG A 98 6.26 -8.27 7.05
C ARG A 98 7.42 -9.07 6.49
N TYR A 99 8.11 -8.49 5.51
CA TYR A 99 9.33 -9.04 4.94
C TYR A 99 10.35 -7.93 4.67
N GLY A 100 11.62 -8.29 4.52
CA GLY A 100 12.70 -7.39 4.13
C GLY A 100 13.04 -7.56 2.65
N ASP A 101 13.99 -6.75 2.17
CA ASP A 101 14.34 -6.68 0.73
C ASP A 101 14.61 -8.04 0.05
N ASP A 102 15.21 -9.00 0.78
CA ASP A 102 15.59 -10.31 0.24
C ASP A 102 14.71 -11.48 0.76
N THR A 103 13.59 -11.17 1.42
CA THR A 103 12.72 -12.20 2.04
C THR A 103 11.26 -12.12 1.58
N GLU A 104 11.04 -11.60 0.36
CA GLU A 104 9.71 -11.53 -0.24
C GLU A 104 9.00 -12.90 -0.22
N PRO A 105 7.75 -12.96 0.29
CA PRO A 105 7.01 -14.20 0.38
C PRO A 105 6.48 -14.64 -0.99
N ALA A 106 6.06 -15.89 -1.09
CA ALA A 106 5.48 -16.42 -2.32
C ALA A 106 4.09 -15.84 -2.68
N TYR A 107 3.50 -15.01 -1.81
CA TYR A 107 2.11 -14.53 -1.91
C TYR A 107 1.12 -15.66 -2.21
N ASP A 108 1.32 -16.80 -1.57
CA ASP A 108 0.41 -17.93 -1.68
C ASP A 108 -0.82 -17.73 -0.79
N ARG A 109 -1.77 -18.66 -0.91
CA ARG A 109 -3.02 -18.63 -0.13
C ARG A 109 -2.78 -18.63 1.37
N ALA A 110 -1.77 -19.35 1.86
CA ALA A 110 -1.50 -19.44 3.30
C ALA A 110 -0.99 -18.08 3.83
N TYR A 111 -0.10 -17.43 3.08
CA TYR A 111 0.34 -16.08 3.38
C TYR A 111 -0.81 -15.08 3.31
N GLY A 112 -1.67 -15.18 2.30
CA GLY A 112 -2.84 -14.31 2.17
C GLY A 112 -3.83 -14.46 3.33
N GLU A 113 -4.11 -15.69 3.75
CA GLU A 113 -4.94 -15.98 4.93
C GLU A 113 -4.32 -15.41 6.22
N GLN A 114 -2.98 -15.46 6.35
CA GLN A 114 -2.27 -14.85 7.49
C GLN A 114 -2.40 -13.32 7.49
N VAL A 115 -2.14 -12.68 6.35
CA VAL A 115 -2.21 -11.21 6.21
C VAL A 115 -3.64 -10.73 6.46
N TYR A 116 -4.63 -11.24 5.72
CA TYR A 116 -6.01 -10.83 5.88
C TYR A 116 -6.52 -11.12 7.31
N GLY A 117 -6.17 -12.27 7.88
CA GLY A 117 -6.51 -12.64 9.25
C GLY A 117 -5.98 -11.66 10.28
N HIS A 118 -4.74 -11.18 10.13
CA HIS A 118 -4.16 -10.14 11.00
C HIS A 118 -5.01 -8.87 11.02
N TYR A 119 -5.53 -8.47 9.86
CA TYR A 119 -6.35 -7.27 9.70
C TYR A 119 -7.86 -7.49 9.95
N GLY A 120 -8.24 -8.68 10.45
CA GLY A 120 -9.61 -9.04 10.77
C GLY A 120 -10.51 -9.27 9.55
N LEU A 121 -9.90 -9.58 8.40
CA LEU A 121 -10.56 -9.79 7.12
C LEU A 121 -10.55 -11.27 6.73
N THR A 122 -11.46 -11.63 5.83
CA THR A 122 -11.47 -12.97 5.23
C THR A 122 -10.71 -12.91 3.92
N TYR A 123 -9.72 -13.79 3.74
CA TYR A 123 -9.00 -13.87 2.46
C TYR A 123 -9.99 -14.23 1.33
N PRO A 124 -10.06 -13.43 0.24
CA PRO A 124 -11.01 -13.65 -0.83
C PRO A 124 -10.83 -15.03 -1.48
N ALA A 125 -11.95 -15.69 -1.78
CA ALA A 125 -11.92 -16.89 -2.60
C ALA A 125 -11.59 -16.49 -4.05
N ALA A 126 -10.60 -17.16 -4.64
CA ALA A 126 -10.24 -17.04 -6.05
C ALA A 126 -11.40 -17.41 -6.99
#